data_AF-A0A2R6KG42-F1
#
_entry.id   AF-A0A2R6KG42-F1
#
_cell.length_a   1.000
_cell.length_b   1.000
_cell.length_c   1.000
_cell.angle_alpha   90.00
_cell.angle_beta   90.00
_cell.angle_gamma   90.00
#
_symmetry.space_group_name_H-M   'P 1'
#
loop_
_entity.id
_entity.type
_entity.pdbx_description
1 polymer ?
#
loop_
_entity_poly.entity_id
_entity_poly.type
_entity_poly.pdbx_seq_one_letter_code
_entity_poly.pdbx_strand_id
1 'polypeptide(L)' 'MTEDASLFEFDGEAADATPGDEATADGSATAAEPSPATPTSRWSPDGTPCPVCGTETRRRWRDGDGFVCADCKDW' A
#
# COMPACT_ATOMS: atom_id res chain seq x y z
N MET A 1 -23.57 -16.92 -15.46
CA MET A 1 -22.31 -17.02 -14.71
C MET A 1 -21.18 -16.50 -15.60
N THR A 2 -21.33 -15.24 -16.02
CA THR A 2 -20.23 -14.39 -16.46
C THR A 2 -20.01 -13.39 -15.32
N GLU A 3 -18.91 -12.64 -15.31
CA GLU A 3 -18.51 -11.62 -14.32
C GLU A 3 -17.39 -12.07 -13.37
N ASP A 4 -16.32 -12.61 -13.96
CA ASP A 4 -15.00 -12.08 -13.62
C ASP A 4 -14.99 -10.63 -14.12
N ALA A 5 -15.18 -9.66 -13.20
CA ALA A 5 -15.20 -8.24 -13.53
C ALA A 5 -13.82 -7.85 -14.09
N SER A 6 -13.73 -7.81 -15.42
CA SER A 6 -12.49 -7.56 -16.13
C SER A 6 -12.00 -6.14 -15.83
N LEU A 7 -10.75 -6.02 -15.36
CA LEU A 7 -10.07 -4.79 -14.93
C LEU A 7 -10.06 -3.63 -15.96
N PHE A 8 -10.53 -3.85 -17.18
CA PHE A 8 -10.61 -2.87 -18.26
C PHE A 8 -11.78 -1.87 -18.13
N GLU A 9 -12.81 -2.15 -17.33
CA GLU A 9 -13.92 -1.21 -17.09
C GLU A 9 -13.49 0.01 -16.23
N PHE A 10 -12.39 -0.11 -15.48
CA PHE A 10 -11.86 0.97 -14.64
C PHE A 10 -11.02 2.02 -15.40
N ASP A 11 -10.60 1.73 -16.65
CA ASP A 11 -9.66 2.60 -17.40
C ASP A 11 -10.34 3.56 -18.38
N GLY A 12 -11.67 3.49 -18.55
CA GLY A 12 -12.34 4.19 -19.65
C GLY A 12 -13.71 4.80 -19.32
N GLU A 13 -13.73 5.95 -18.66
CA GLU A 13 -14.71 7.01 -18.98
C GLU A 13 -14.05 8.37 -18.67
N ALA A 14 -13.91 9.17 -19.73
CA ALA A 14 -13.13 10.39 -19.76
C ALA A 14 -13.90 11.61 -19.23
N ALA A 15 -13.19 12.44 -18.46
CA ALA A 15 -13.26 13.90 -18.40
C ALA A 15 -14.64 14.58 -18.56
N ASP A 16 -15.21 15.02 -17.43
CA ASP A 16 -16.02 16.24 -17.40
C ASP A 16 -15.29 17.30 -16.58
N ALA A 17 -14.78 18.32 -17.27
CA ALA A 17 -14.13 19.48 -16.68
C ALA A 17 -15.18 20.52 -16.31
N THR A 18 -15.30 20.85 -15.03
CA THR A 18 -16.01 22.06 -14.59
C THR A 18 -15.01 23.10 -14.07
N PRO A 19 -14.92 24.31 -14.68
CA PRO A 19 -14.09 25.38 -14.17
C PRO A 19 -14.83 26.21 -13.13
N GLY A 20 -14.15 26.55 -12.03
CA GLY A 20 -14.47 27.70 -11.19
C GLY A 20 -15.13 27.38 -9.85
N ASP A 21 -14.31 27.30 -8.80
CA ASP A 21 -14.68 27.88 -7.51
C ASP A 21 -13.44 28.57 -6.92
N GLU A 22 -13.40 29.88 -7.13
CA GLU A 22 -12.39 30.80 -6.63
C GLU A 22 -12.65 31.07 -5.14
N ALA A 23 -12.29 30.10 -4.30
CA ALA A 23 -12.26 30.27 -2.86
C ALA A 23 -10.95 30.98 -2.44
N THR A 24 -11.13 32.20 -1.94
CA THR A 24 -10.08 33.07 -1.39
C THR A 24 -9.27 32.33 -0.33
N ALA A 25 -7.97 32.19 -0.57
CA ALA A 25 -7.00 31.68 0.40
C ALA A 25 -6.65 32.77 1.41
N ASP A 26 -7.38 32.82 2.53
CA ASP A 26 -6.90 33.45 3.76
C ASP A 26 -6.80 32.37 4.86
N GLY A 27 -5.56 32.06 5.24
CA GLY A 27 -5.24 31.01 6.19
C GLY A 27 -4.36 29.92 5.58
N SER A 28 -3.04 30.14 5.56
CA SER A 28 -2.05 29.09 5.34
C SER A 28 -2.02 28.15 6.55
N ALA A 29 -3.10 27.38 6.74
CA ALA A 29 -3.04 26.17 7.53
C ALA A 29 -2.31 25.16 6.64
N THR A 30 -1.01 24.97 6.86
CA THR A 30 -0.29 23.86 6.27
C THR A 30 -0.96 22.59 6.80
N ALA A 31 -1.86 22.01 6.00
CA ALA A 31 -2.49 20.74 6.33
C ALA A 31 -1.35 19.75 6.57
N ALA A 32 -1.23 19.25 7.80
CA ALA A 32 -0.21 18.27 8.10
C ALA A 32 -0.55 17.00 7.34
N GLU A 33 0.36 16.58 6.46
CA GLU A 33 0.23 15.31 5.75
C GLU A 33 0.06 14.18 6.78
N PRO A 34 -0.95 13.31 6.63
CA PRO A 34 -1.14 12.21 7.55
C PRO A 34 0.10 11.32 7.56
N SER A 35 0.51 10.86 8.74
CA SER A 35 1.64 9.93 8.83
C SER A 35 1.30 8.63 8.10
N PRO A 36 2.23 8.11 7.28
CA PRO A 36 2.02 6.86 6.58
C PRO A 36 1.79 5.72 7.57
N ALA A 37 0.88 4.82 7.23
CA ALA A 37 0.62 3.63 8.04
C ALA A 37 1.88 2.75 8.14
N THR A 38 2.06 2.12 9.30
CA THR A 38 3.15 1.16 9.49
C THR A 38 2.87 -0.11 8.67
N PRO A 39 3.81 -0.58 7.83
CA PRO A 39 3.60 -1.78 7.03
C PRO A 39 3.57 -3.03 7.92
N THR A 40 2.56 -3.88 7.73
CA THR A 40 2.41 -5.17 8.44
C THR A 40 3.13 -6.32 7.74
N SER A 41 3.47 -6.15 6.47
CA SER A 41 4.25 -7.11 5.68
C SER A 41 5.13 -6.39 4.67
N ARG A 42 6.20 -7.06 4.22
CA ARG A 42 7.06 -6.61 3.14
C ARG A 42 7.17 -7.69 2.08
N TRP A 43 7.17 -7.24 0.84
CA TRP A 43 7.37 -8.08 -0.35
C TRP A 43 8.69 -7.72 -1.03
N SER A 44 9.41 -8.72 -1.52
CA SER A 44 10.66 -8.57 -2.27
C SER A 44 10.63 -9.53 -3.46
N PRO A 45 10.85 -9.07 -4.70
CA PRO A 45 10.75 -9.91 -5.90
C PRO A 45 11.81 -11.02 -5.92
N ASP A 46 13.05 -10.68 -5.56
CA ASP A 46 14.18 -11.62 -5.48
C ASP A 46 14.12 -12.52 -4.24
N GLY A 47 13.25 -12.19 -3.28
CA GLY A 47 13.24 -12.80 -1.96
C GLY A 47 14.29 -12.20 -1.03
N THR A 48 14.18 -12.51 0.26
CA THR A 48 15.18 -12.14 1.27
C THR A 48 15.20 -13.23 2.33
N PRO A 49 16.38 -13.60 2.86
CA PRO A 49 16.47 -14.57 3.95
C PRO A 49 15.72 -14.09 5.20
N CYS A 50 15.03 -15.02 5.84
CA CYS A 50 14.44 -14.82 7.16
C CYS A 50 15.55 -14.67 8.21
N PRO A 51 15.50 -13.66 9.10
CA PRO A 51 16.53 -13.50 10.13
C PRO A 51 16.50 -14.61 11.20
N VAL A 52 15.43 -15.42 11.27
CA VAL A 52 15.27 -16.49 12.27
C VAL A 52 15.74 -17.84 11.73
N CYS A 53 15.17 -18.29 10.60
CA CYS A 53 15.47 -19.60 10.03
C CYS A 53 16.41 -19.58 8.81
N GLY A 54 16.73 -18.39 8.27
CA GLY A 54 17.55 -18.24 7.07
C GLY A 54 16.84 -18.54 5.75
N THR A 55 15.62 -19.08 5.76
CA THR A 55 14.87 -19.41 4.54
C THR A 55 14.59 -18.16 3.70
N GLU A 56 14.91 -18.23 2.41
CA GLU A 56 14.56 -17.18 1.45
C GLU A 56 13.05 -17.13 1.23
N THR A 57 12.46 -15.96 1.47
CA THR A 57 11.03 -15.73 1.24
C THR A 57 10.81 -14.41 0.52
N ARG A 58 9.85 -14.40 -0.40
CA ARG A 58 9.39 -13.17 -1.07
C ARG A 58 8.53 -12.31 -0.17
N ARG A 59 7.83 -12.91 0.80
CA ARG A 59 6.97 -12.19 1.74
C ARG A 59 7.43 -12.41 3.17
N ARG A 60 7.63 -11.31 3.90
CA ARG A 60 7.93 -11.31 5.33
C ARG A 60 6.88 -10.50 6.08
N TRP A 61 6.63 -10.89 7.32
CA TRP A 61 5.58 -10.35 8.17
C TRP A 61 6.19 -9.67 9.39
N ARG A 62 5.59 -8.55 9.80
CA ARG A 62 6.07 -7.81 10.95
C ARG A 62 5.91 -8.64 12.22
N ASP A 63 6.99 -8.79 12.96
CA ASP A 63 7.04 -9.48 14.25
C ASP A 63 7.88 -8.60 15.20
N GLY A 64 7.22 -7.96 16.17
CA GLY A 64 7.81 -6.86 16.94
C GLY A 64 8.37 -5.74 16.05
N ASP A 65 9.68 -5.52 16.14
CA ASP A 65 10.43 -4.55 15.34
C ASP A 65 11.04 -5.14 14.05
N GLY A 66 10.92 -6.46 13.86
CA GLY A 66 11.50 -7.19 12.74
C GLY A 66 10.46 -7.64 11.70
N PHE A 67 10.97 -8.27 10.63
CA PHE A 67 10.17 -8.95 9.61
C PHE A 67 10.67 -10.39 9.45
N VAL A 68 9.80 -11.36 9.73
CA VAL A 68 10.12 -12.79 9.68
C VAL A 68 9.28 -13.50 8.62
N CYS A 69 9.65 -14.71 8.21
CA CYS A 69 8.86 -15.47 7.24
C CYS A 69 7.50 -15.90 7.83
N ALA A 70 6.62 -16.41 6.98
CA ALA A 70 5.32 -16.92 7.44
C ALA A 70 5.47 -18.08 8.44
N ASP A 71 6.51 -18.89 8.35
CA ASP A 71 6.68 -20.04 9.26
C ASP A 71 7.16 -19.62 10.67
N CYS A 72 8.06 -18.64 10.75
CA CYS A 72 8.64 -18.19 12.02
C CYS A 72 7.82 -17.11 12.74
N LYS A 73 6.79 -16.56 12.11
CA LYS A 73 5.97 -15.55 12.78
C LYS A 73 5.04 -16.22 13.77
N ASP A 74 4.92 -15.62 14.95
CA ASP A 74 4.04 -16.04 16.06
C ASP A 74 2.59 -15.55 15.81
N TRP A 75 2.07 -15.80 14.60
CA TRP A 75 0.71 -15.38 14.18
C TRP A 75 -0.38 -16.30 14.70
#